data_AF-A0A537LDI9-F1
#
_entry.id   AF-A0A537LDI9-F1
#
_cell.length_a   1.000
_cell.length_b   1.000
_cell.length_c   1.000
_cell.angle_alpha   90.00
_cell.angle_beta   90.00
_cell.angle_gamma   90.00
#
_symmetry.space_group_name_H-M   'P 1'
#
loop_
_entity.id
_entity.type
_entity.pdbx_description
1 polymer ?
#
loop_
_entity_poly.entity_id
_entity_poly.type
_entity_poly.pdbx_seq_one_letter_code
_entity_poly.pdbx_strand_id
1 'polypeptide(L)' 'MLFIHPEECIDCGACESVCPVTAIFPEASVPEQWQSYIKLNYAAFGVKK' A
#
# COMPACT_ATOMS: atom_id res chain seq x y z
N MET A 1 4.42 12.22 2.01
CA MET A 1 3.64 11.00 1.69
C MET A 1 4.54 9.80 1.91
N LEU A 2 4.00 8.70 2.44
CA LEU A 2 4.70 7.44 2.67
C LEU A 2 4.13 6.41 1.69
N PHE A 3 5.00 5.59 1.09
CA PHE A 3 4.62 4.55 0.13
C PHE A 3 5.18 3.20 0.58
N ILE A 4 4.50 2.12 0.19
CA ILE A 4 4.91 0.74 0.46
C ILE A 4 5.54 0.18 -0.81
N HIS A 5 6.74 -0.38 -0.71
CA HIS A 5 7.40 -1.02 -1.85
C HIS A 5 6.73 -2.37 -2.14
N PRO A 6 6.07 -2.56 -3.29
CA PRO A 6 5.23 -3.73 -3.51
C PRO A 6 6.02 -5.02 -3.75
N GLU A 7 7.23 -4.96 -4.31
CA GLU A 7 8.06 -6.16 -4.51
C GLU A 7 8.84 -6.59 -3.25
N GLU A 8 8.98 -5.72 -2.24
CA GLU A 8 9.65 -6.05 -0.97
C GLU A 8 8.64 -6.37 0.14
N CYS A 9 7.40 -5.92 -0.02
CA CYS A 9 6.31 -6.27 0.89
C CYS A 9 6.07 -7.79 0.85
N ILE A 10 6.09 -8.43 2.02
CA ILE A 10 5.85 -9.86 2.18
C ILE A 10 4.45 -10.16 2.75
N ASP A 11 3.55 -9.19 2.68
CA ASP A 11 2.16 -9.30 3.16
C ASP A 11 2.01 -9.75 4.63
N CYS A 12 2.94 -9.32 5.51
CA CYS A 12 2.93 -9.73 6.92
C CYS A 12 1.88 -9.01 7.79
N GLY A 13 1.28 -7.92 7.30
CA GLY A 13 0.22 -7.17 8.00
C GLY A 13 0.66 -6.38 9.25
N ALA A 14 1.94 -6.40 9.62
CA ALA A 14 2.42 -5.74 10.84
C ALA A 14 2.22 -4.21 10.83
N CYS A 15 2.26 -3.59 9.66
CA CYS A 15 2.10 -2.14 9.50
C CYS A 15 0.64 -1.67 9.59
N GLU A 16 -0.33 -2.54 9.31
CA GLU A 16 -1.76 -2.20 9.27
C GLU A 16 -2.29 -1.80 10.66
N SER A 17 -2.02 -2.62 11.68
CA SER A 17 -2.53 -2.43 13.03
C SER A 17 -1.87 -1.29 13.81
N VAL A 18 -0.62 -0.94 13.44
CA VAL A 18 0.15 0.11 14.11
C VAL A 18 -0.06 1.49 13.50
N CYS A 19 -0.67 1.58 12.31
CA CYS A 19 -0.92 2.85 11.66
C CYS A 19 -1.98 3.66 12.44
N PRO A 20 -1.64 4.80 13.06
CA PRO A 20 -2.56 5.53 13.94
C PRO A 20 -3.76 6.15 13.21
N VAL A 21 -3.69 6.23 11.88
CA VAL A 21 -4.71 6.81 11.01
C VAL A 21 -5.33 5.79 10.06
N THR A 22 -5.00 4.50 10.21
CA THR A 22 -5.58 3.39 9.43
C THR A 22 -5.48 3.63 7.91
N ALA A 23 -4.32 4.08 7.44
CA ALA A 23 -4.10 4.41 6.03
C ALA A 23 -3.58 3.23 5.18
N ILE A 24 -3.20 2.13 5.82
CA ILE A 24 -2.59 0.97 5.16
C ILE A 24 -3.65 -0.11 5.01
N PHE A 25 -3.76 -0.66 3.80
CA PHE A 25 -4.68 -1.73 3.47
C PHE A 25 -3.95 -2.79 2.65
N PRO A 26 -4.26 -4.09 2.83
CA PRO A 26 -3.93 -5.11 1.84
C PRO A 26 -4.46 -4.70 0.47
N GLU A 27 -3.74 -5.02 -0.62
CA GLU A 27 -4.10 -4.56 -1.96
C GLU A 27 -5.54 -4.95 -2.36
N ALA A 28 -5.95 -6.18 -2.00
CA ALA A 28 -7.29 -6.70 -2.27
C ALA A 28 -8.40 -6.01 -1.45
N SER A 29 -8.05 -5.25 -0.42
CA SER A 29 -8.97 -4.63 0.53
C SER A 29 -8.97 -3.10 0.44
N VAL A 30 -8.27 -2.51 -0.54
CA VAL A 30 -8.26 -1.07 -0.77
C VAL A 30 -9.66 -0.59 -1.16
N PRO A 31 -10.25 0.37 -0.43
CA PRO A 31 -11.54 0.97 -0.79
C PRO A 31 -11.56 1.52 -2.21
N GLU A 32 -12.70 1.44 -2.89
CA GLU A 32 -12.84 1.82 -4.31
C GLU A 32 -12.35 3.25 -4.58
N GLN A 33 -12.67 4.20 -3.69
CA GLN A 33 -12.21 5.59 -3.82
C GLN A 33 -10.68 5.78 -3.77
N TRP A 34 -9.93 4.79 -3.28
CA TRP A 34 -8.47 4.86 -3.09
C TRP A 34 -7.69 3.88 -3.97
N GLN A 35 -8.34 3.19 -4.90
CA GLN A 35 -7.71 2.24 -5.83
C GLN A 35 -6.55 2.86 -6.64
N SER A 36 -6.58 4.17 -6.90
CA SER A 36 -5.51 4.90 -7.56
C SER A 36 -4.19 4.89 -6.78
N TYR A 37 -4.24 4.81 -5.44
CA TYR A 37 -3.04 4.79 -4.59
C TYR A 37 -2.22 3.53 -4.76
N ILE A 38 -2.81 2.42 -5.20
CA ILE A 38 -2.04 1.21 -5.49
C ILE A 38 -1.02 1.54 -6.57
N LYS A 39 -1.44 2.13 -7.70
CA LYS A 39 -0.52 2.53 -8.78
C LYS A 39 0.53 3.55 -8.31
N LEU A 40 0.18 4.43 -7.37
CA LEU A 40 1.13 5.39 -6.80
C LEU A 40 2.22 4.70 -5.97
N ASN A 41 1.89 3.66 -5.20
CA ASN A 41 2.90 2.87 -4.47
C ASN A 41 3.92 2.24 -5.44
N TYR A 42 3.47 1.66 -6.55
CA TYR A 42 4.37 1.10 -7.57
C TYR A 42 5.21 2.20 -8.25
N ALA A 43 4.57 3.30 -8.67
CA ALA A 43 5.23 4.40 -9.34
C ALA A 43 6.30 5.09 -8.48
N ALA A 44 6.10 5.14 -7.15
CA ALA A 44 7.06 5.72 -6.22
C ALA A 44 8.43 5.01 -6.23
N PHE A 45 8.46 3.73 -6.61
CA PHE A 45 9.68 2.92 -6.69
C PHE A 45 10.04 2.48 -8.13
N GLY A 46 9.33 2.99 -9.14
CA GLY A 46 9.59 2.66 -10.54
C GLY A 46 9.31 1.21 -10.93
N VAL A 47 8.55 0.49 -10.11
CA VAL A 47 8.17 -0.91 -10.34
C VAL A 47 6.85 -1.00 -11.11
N LYS A 48 6.65 -2.08 -11.86
CA LYS A 48 5.42 -2.29 -12.63
C LYS A 48 4.35 -2.93 -11.75
N LYS A 49 3.14 -2.38 -11.80
CA LYS A 49 1.96 -3.02 -11.24
C LYS A 49 1.53 -4.20 -12.09
#